data_AF-A0A416MDS8-F1
#
_entry.id   AF-A0A416MDS8-F1
#
_cell.length_a   1.000
_cell.length_b   1.000
_cell.length_c   1.000
_cell.angle_alpha   90.00
_cell.angle_beta   90.00
_cell.angle_gamma   90.00
#
_symmetry.space_group_name_H-M   'P 1'
#
loop_
_entity.id
_entity.type
_entity.pdbx_description
1 polymer ?
#
loop_
_entity_poly.entity_id
_entity_poly.type
_entity_poly.pdbx_seq_one_letter_code
_entity_poly.pdbx_strand_id
1 'polypeptide(L)'
;MGGGYGVYAVSTVLSNEIWFVLGMSICVFNVQLKGRRIQGTIYGALFMIFSVVVYKAKISGGVIPFAMGLLACVAVILMVAGVERRFGRVMDFLAKYTMPIFLMHTLFAAPMRSVLLKLGIGSFVIHVVLGLGISFVGPIIAAWIMKKTKWLEFFLYPNKFVKI
;
A
#
# COMPACT_ATOMS: atom_id res chain seq x y z
N MET A 1 -0.62 2.21 -36.39
CA MET A 1 -0.60 3.32 -35.41
C MET A 1 -0.51 2.71 -34.01
N GLY A 2 0.62 2.42 -33.36
CA GLY A 2 2.01 2.85 -33.57
C GLY A 2 2.32 4.16 -32.83
N GLY A 3 2.21 4.23 -31.49
CA GLY A 3 2.64 5.43 -30.75
C GLY A 3 2.03 5.74 -29.37
N GLY A 4 1.50 4.78 -28.60
CA GLY A 4 0.77 5.08 -27.35
C GLY A 4 1.43 4.66 -26.03
N TYR A 5 2.48 3.83 -26.06
CA TYR A 5 3.04 3.24 -24.83
C TYR A 5 3.90 4.23 -24.02
N GLY A 6 4.59 5.16 -24.69
CA GLY A 6 5.42 6.18 -24.03
C GLY A 6 4.58 7.17 -23.22
N VAL A 7 3.45 7.63 -23.76
CA VAL A 7 2.55 8.57 -23.06
C VAL A 7 1.83 7.88 -21.90
N TYR A 8 1.41 6.62 -22.07
CA TYR A 8 0.77 5.88 -20.98
C TYR A 8 1.73 5.59 -19.83
N ALA A 9 2.95 5.13 -20.12
CA ALA A 9 3.97 4.89 -19.11
C ALA A 9 4.32 6.18 -18.35
N VAL A 10 4.57 7.29 -19.06
CA VAL A 10 4.88 8.59 -18.45
C VAL A 10 3.71 9.11 -17.63
N SER A 11 2.47 9.05 -18.15
CA SER A 11 1.29 9.49 -17.42
C SER A 11 1.04 8.68 -16.16
N THR A 12 1.32 7.38 -16.20
CA THR A 12 1.14 6.47 -15.06
C THR A 12 2.23 6.70 -14.02
N VAL A 13 3.48 6.90 -14.45
CA VAL A 13 4.58 7.25 -13.55
C VAL A 13 4.29 8.57 -12.86
N LEU A 14 3.95 9.63 -13.60
CA LEU A 14 3.63 10.95 -13.03
C LEU A 14 2.41 10.91 -12.09
N SER A 15 1.37 10.15 -12.45
CA SER A 15 0.17 10.01 -11.61
C SER A 15 0.45 9.27 -10.31
N ASN A 16 1.39 8.32 -10.30
CA ASN A 16 1.80 7.59 -9.10
C ASN A 16 2.84 8.35 -8.27
N GLU A 17 3.74 9.09 -8.93
CA GLU A 17 4.80 9.88 -8.32
C GLU A 17 4.25 10.99 -7.43
N ILE A 18 3.12 11.61 -7.80
CA ILE A 18 2.49 12.66 -6.99
C ILE A 18 2.13 12.16 -5.58
N TRP A 19 1.71 10.89 -5.45
CA TRP A 19 1.40 10.28 -4.16
C TRP A 19 2.65 10.03 -3.32
N PHE A 20 3.75 9.65 -3.97
CA PHE A 20 5.04 9.48 -3.32
C PHE A 20 5.56 10.82 -2.76
N VAL A 21 5.52 11.88 -3.57
CA VAL A 21 5.92 13.24 -3.17
C VAL A 21 5.04 13.76 -2.02
N LEU A 22 3.74 13.53 -2.07
CA LEU A 22 2.82 13.88 -0.97
C LEU A 22 3.19 13.17 0.34
N GLY A 23 3.51 11.86 0.28
CA GLY A 23 3.96 11.10 1.45
C GLY A 23 5.27 11.64 2.05
N MET A 24 6.26 11.92 1.21
CA MET A 24 7.54 12.52 1.64
C MET A 24 7.33 13.91 2.26
N SER A 25 6.48 14.74 1.66
CA SER A 25 6.14 16.07 2.17
C SER A 25 5.57 15.98 3.59
N ILE A 26 4.62 15.07 3.83
CA ILE A 26 4.01 14.89 5.16
C ILE A 26 5.07 14.47 6.20
N CYS A 27 6.03 13.64 5.81
CA CYS A 27 7.13 13.23 6.69
C CYS A 27 8.05 14.41 7.06
N VAL A 28 8.40 15.27 6.09
CA VAL A 28 9.25 16.46 6.32
C VAL A 28 8.53 17.51 7.15
N PHE A 29 7.25 17.76 6.88
CA PHE A 29 6.46 18.75 7.61
C PHE A 29 6.07 18.29 9.01
N ASN A 30 6.39 17.05 9.41
CA ASN A 30 6.10 16.44 10.70
C ASN A 30 4.74 16.89 11.26
N VAL A 31 3.71 16.84 10.41
CA VAL A 31 2.41 17.43 10.72
C VAL A 31 1.89 16.73 11.96
N GLN A 32 1.92 17.43 13.10
CA GLN A 32 1.43 16.87 14.36
C GLN A 32 -0.10 16.79 14.30
N LEU A 33 -0.61 15.70 13.74
CA LEU A 33 -2.05 15.39 13.63
C LEU A 33 -2.65 14.96 14.98
N LYS A 34 -1.97 15.30 16.08
CA LYS A 34 -2.28 14.86 17.44
C LYS A 34 -3.64 15.40 17.86
N GLY A 35 -4.60 14.49 18.09
CA GLY A 35 -5.93 14.83 18.61
C GLY A 35 -7.02 15.08 17.56
N ARG A 36 -6.71 15.04 16.26
CA ARG A 36 -7.70 15.25 15.18
C ARG A 36 -8.39 13.96 14.71
N ARG A 37 -8.50 12.94 15.58
CA ARG A 37 -9.14 11.66 15.24
C ARG A 37 -10.59 11.85 14.76
N ILE A 38 -11.33 12.77 15.38
CA ILE A 38 -12.70 13.11 15.01
C ILE A 38 -12.75 13.66 13.58
N GLN A 39 -11.80 14.52 13.19
CA GLN A 39 -11.71 15.03 11.82
C GLN A 39 -11.42 13.90 10.83
N GLY A 40 -10.53 12.95 11.16
CA GLY A 40 -10.28 11.77 10.33
C GLY A 40 -11.54 10.93 10.09
N THR A 41 -12.34 10.69 11.13
CA THR A 41 -13.62 9.98 11.00
C THR A 41 -14.61 10.77 10.14
N ILE A 42 -14.69 12.09 10.29
CA ILE A 42 -15.57 12.96 9.49
C ILE A 42 -15.16 12.90 8.01
N TYR A 43 -13.88 13.10 7.68
CA TYR A 43 -13.40 13.00 6.30
C TYR A 43 -13.59 11.59 5.72
N GLY A 44 -13.43 10.54 6.53
CA GLY A 44 -13.69 9.16 6.10
C GLY A 44 -15.16 8.90 5.78
N ALA A 45 -16.08 9.38 6.63
CA ALA A 45 -17.51 9.27 6.38
C ALA A 45 -17.92 10.08 5.14
N LEU A 46 -17.38 11.30 5.00
CA LEU A 46 -17.60 12.15 3.84
C LEU A 46 -17.12 11.47 2.54
N PHE A 47 -15.93 10.86 2.55
CA PHE A 47 -15.41 10.07 1.44
C PHE A 47 -16.32 8.90 1.07
N MET A 48 -16.86 8.18 2.06
CA MET A 48 -17.78 7.06 1.82
C MET A 48 -19.06 7.54 1.12
N ILE A 49 -19.65 8.65 1.59
CA ILE A 49 -20.87 9.23 1.02
C ILE A 49 -20.62 9.73 -0.40
N PHE A 50 -19.56 10.51 -0.61
CA PHE A 50 -19.21 11.01 -1.94
C PHE A 50 -18.88 9.87 -2.92
N SER A 51 -18.25 8.79 -2.44
CA SER A 51 -17.96 7.62 -3.29
C SER A 51 -19.24 6.99 -3.84
N VAL A 52 -20.28 6.85 -3.01
CA VAL A 52 -21.58 6.32 -3.43
C VAL A 52 -22.25 7.27 -4.44
N VAL A 53 -22.22 8.58 -4.18
CA VAL A 53 -22.83 9.59 -5.06
C VAL A 53 -22.15 9.63 -6.42
N VAL A 54 -20.81 9.70 -6.47
CA VAL A 54 -20.04 9.74 -7.72
C VAL A 54 -20.26 8.46 -8.53
N TYR A 55 -20.30 7.29 -7.86
CA TYR A 55 -20.59 6.02 -8.50
C TYR A 55 -21.99 5.99 -9.13
N LYS A 56 -23.01 6.47 -8.41
CA LYS A 56 -24.40 6.51 -8.91
C LYS A 56 -24.60 7.54 -10.02
N ALA A 57 -23.95 8.69 -9.93
CA ALA A 57 -24.09 9.79 -10.88
C ALA A 57 -23.26 9.61 -12.17
N LYS A 58 -22.46 8.53 -12.30
CA LYS A 58 -21.55 8.25 -13.44
C LYS A 58 -20.72 9.46 -13.87
N ILE A 59 -20.34 10.32 -12.93
CA ILE A 59 -19.58 11.53 -13.26
C ILE A 59 -18.12 11.14 -13.46
N SER A 60 -17.71 11.07 -14.73
CA SER A 60 -16.34 10.75 -15.14
C SER A 60 -15.56 12.02 -15.52
N GLY A 61 -15.61 13.04 -14.67
CA GLY A 61 -14.76 14.22 -14.81
C GLY A 61 -13.36 13.93 -14.28
N GLY A 62 -12.29 14.19 -15.03
CA GLY A 62 -10.92 13.81 -14.66
C GLY A 62 -10.43 14.34 -13.30
N VAL A 63 -10.98 15.46 -12.82
CA VAL A 63 -10.60 16.10 -11.54
C VAL A 63 -11.25 15.39 -10.33
N ILE A 64 -12.39 14.74 -10.52
CA ILE A 64 -13.19 14.18 -9.42
C ILE A 64 -12.52 12.95 -8.79
N PRO A 65 -12.01 11.96 -9.55
CA PRO A 65 -11.25 10.84 -8.98
C PRO A 65 -10.00 11.30 -8.22
N PHE A 66 -9.34 12.35 -8.72
CA PHE A 66 -8.15 12.90 -8.07
C PHE A 66 -8.51 13.55 -6.72
N ALA A 67 -9.54 14.40 -6.67
CA ALA A 67 -10.02 15.01 -5.44
C ALA A 67 -10.51 13.97 -4.42
N MET A 68 -11.20 12.93 -4.89
CA MET A 68 -11.65 11.82 -4.07
C MET A 68 -10.48 11.02 -3.48
N GLY A 69 -9.44 10.78 -4.28
CA GLY A 69 -8.20 10.16 -3.78
C GLY A 69 -7.55 11.02 -2.70
N LEU A 70 -7.47 12.33 -2.89
CA LEU A 70 -6.84 13.24 -1.92
C LEU A 70 -7.61 13.23 -0.60
N LEU A 71 -8.95 13.28 -0.67
CA LEU A 71 -9.84 13.18 0.48
C LEU A 71 -9.64 11.84 1.22
N ALA A 72 -9.53 10.73 0.49
CA ALA A 72 -9.27 9.41 1.07
C ALA A 72 -7.92 9.38 1.81
N CYS A 73 -6.86 9.92 1.19
CA CYS A 73 -5.55 9.97 1.81
C CYS A 73 -5.54 10.81 3.08
N VAL A 74 -6.16 11.99 3.08
CA VAL A 74 -6.28 12.83 4.28
C VAL A 74 -7.06 12.10 5.38
N ALA A 75 -8.18 11.45 5.04
CA ALA A 75 -8.99 10.69 5.98
C ALA A 75 -8.19 9.54 6.64
N VAL A 76 -7.49 8.74 5.83
CA VAL A 76 -6.69 7.59 6.31
C VAL A 76 -5.54 8.07 7.19
N ILE A 77 -4.78 9.09 6.78
CA ILE A 77 -3.64 9.59 7.55
C ILE A 77 -4.11 10.14 8.92
N LEU A 78 -5.21 10.90 8.96
CA LEU A 78 -5.80 11.40 10.20
C LEU A 78 -6.30 10.28 11.11
N MET A 79 -6.93 9.25 10.55
CA MET A 79 -7.38 8.09 11.32
C MET A 79 -6.21 7.31 11.93
N VAL A 80 -5.16 7.05 11.14
CA VAL A 80 -3.96 6.32 11.59
C VAL A 80 -3.21 7.12 12.65
N ALA A 81 -3.00 8.42 12.46
CA ALA A 81 -2.37 9.29 13.46
C ALA A 81 -3.14 9.32 14.80
N GLY A 82 -4.47 9.19 14.76
CA GLY A 82 -5.29 9.07 15.96
C GLY A 82 -5.12 7.73 16.71
N VAL A 83 -4.69 6.68 16.02
CA VAL A 83 -4.55 5.30 16.53
C VAL A 83 -3.09 4.97 16.88
N GLU A 84 -2.14 5.75 16.38
CA GLU A 84 -0.69 5.60 16.59
C GLU A 84 -0.33 5.40 18.07
N ARG A 85 -0.92 6.17 18.99
CA ARG A 85 -0.64 6.02 20.44
C ARG A 85 -0.95 4.62 20.98
N ARG A 86 -1.92 3.91 20.40
CA ARG A 86 -2.33 2.56 20.84
C ARG A 86 -1.56 1.46 20.11
N PHE A 87 -1.15 1.69 18.87
CA PHE A 87 -0.50 0.70 18.00
C PHE A 87 0.97 0.99 17.68
N GLY A 88 1.59 2.01 18.30
CA GLY A 88 2.93 2.46 17.94
C GLY A 88 3.99 1.35 17.96
N ARG A 89 3.93 0.43 18.93
CA ARG A 89 4.85 -0.73 18.99
C ARG A 89 4.64 -1.72 17.84
N VAL A 90 3.39 -1.94 17.43
CA VAL A 90 3.04 -2.80 16.29
C VAL A 90 3.45 -2.13 14.98
N MET A 91 3.28 -0.81 14.88
CA MET A 91 3.64 -0.03 13.70
C MET A 91 5.15 0.04 13.49
N ASP A 92 5.95 0.21 14.56
CA ASP A 92 7.42 0.12 14.49
C ASP A 92 7.91 -1.25 14.03
N PHE A 93 7.23 -2.32 14.45
CA PHE A 93 7.53 -3.67 13.98
C PHE A 93 7.15 -3.85 12.51
N LEU A 94 5.94 -3.46 12.11
CA LEU A 94 5.45 -3.57 10.73
C LEU A 94 6.30 -2.75 9.76
N ALA A 95 6.71 -1.54 10.14
CA ALA A 95 7.54 -0.65 9.31
C ALA A 95 8.87 -1.31 8.86
N LYS A 96 9.40 -2.25 9.65
CA LYS A 96 10.61 -3.02 9.27
C LYS A 96 10.36 -4.04 8.16
N TYR A 97 9.11 -4.43 7.93
CA TYR A 97 8.72 -5.46 6.97
C TYR A 97 7.83 -4.94 5.85
N THR A 98 7.27 -3.72 5.93
CA THR A 98 6.40 -3.15 4.88
C THR A 98 7.05 -3.14 3.51
N MET A 99 8.34 -2.79 3.44
CA MET A 99 9.09 -2.75 2.18
C MET A 99 9.28 -4.16 1.57
N PRO A 100 9.80 -5.18 2.29
CA PRO A 100 9.80 -6.56 1.82
C PRO A 100 8.41 -7.11 1.47
N ILE A 101 7.39 -6.80 2.26
CA ILE A 101 6.00 -7.22 2.00
C ILE A 101 5.53 -6.64 0.67
N PHE A 102 5.68 -5.34 0.44
CA PHE A 102 5.28 -4.71 -0.82
C PHE A 102 5.98 -5.36 -2.02
N LEU A 103 7.29 -5.63 -1.91
CA LEU A 103 8.06 -6.24 -3.00
C LEU A 103 7.70 -7.70 -3.27
N MET A 104 7.41 -8.48 -2.22
CA MET A 104 7.28 -9.94 -2.33
C MET A 104 5.85 -10.48 -2.20
N HIS A 105 4.86 -9.68 -1.79
CA HIS A 105 3.51 -10.18 -1.54
C HIS A 105 2.92 -10.90 -2.77
N THR A 106 3.12 -10.36 -3.97
CA THR A 106 2.66 -10.99 -5.22
C THR A 106 3.44 -12.27 -5.54
N LEU A 107 4.76 -12.27 -5.28
CA LEU A 107 5.64 -13.43 -5.50
C LEU A 107 5.25 -14.62 -4.61
N PHE A 108 4.66 -14.39 -3.44
CA PHE A 108 4.14 -15.47 -2.59
C PHE A 108 2.67 -15.82 -2.88
N ALA A 109 1.83 -14.83 -3.19
CA ALA A 109 0.40 -15.05 -3.45
C ALA A 109 0.13 -15.85 -4.74
N ALA A 110 0.84 -15.54 -5.83
CA ALA A 110 0.64 -16.18 -7.14
C ALA A 110 0.99 -17.69 -7.17
N PRO A 111 2.16 -18.14 -6.67
CA PRO A 111 2.48 -19.57 -6.65
C PRO A 111 1.59 -20.34 -5.69
N MET A 112 1.21 -19.77 -4.55
CA MET A 112 0.28 -20.39 -3.62
C MET A 112 -1.06 -20.71 -4.28
N ARG A 113 -1.61 -19.79 -5.09
CA ARG A 113 -2.83 -20.04 -5.87
C ARG A 113 -2.63 -21.15 -6.89
N SER A 114 -1.49 -21.15 -7.58
CA SER A 114 -1.14 -22.19 -8.57
C SER A 114 -1.03 -23.58 -7.94
N VAL A 115 -0.48 -23.68 -6.72
CA VAL A 115 -0.38 -24.94 -5.95
C VAL A 115 -1.76 -25.43 -5.52
N LEU A 116 -2.61 -24.55 -4.95
CA LEU A 116 -3.98 -24.94 -4.55
C LEU A 116 -4.81 -25.44 -5.74
N LEU A 117 -4.67 -24.80 -6.91
CA LEU A 117 -5.35 -25.24 -8.13
C LEU A 117 -4.88 -26.63 -8.57
N LYS A 118 -3.58 -26.92 -8.48
CA LYS A 118 -3.03 -28.27 -8.77
C LYS A 118 -3.49 -29.33 -7.78
N LEU A 119 -3.79 -28.96 -6.54
CA LEU A 119 -4.34 -29.85 -5.52
C LEU A 119 -5.87 -30.06 -5.66
N GLY A 120 -6.50 -29.50 -6.69
CA GLY A 120 -7.93 -29.62 -6.93
C GLY A 120 -8.81 -28.77 -6.00
N ILE A 121 -8.20 -27.87 -5.22
CA ILE A 121 -8.94 -26.98 -4.29
C ILE A 121 -9.34 -25.72 -5.06
N GLY A 122 -10.55 -25.74 -5.61
CA GLY A 122 -11.13 -24.60 -6.36
C GLY A 122 -11.91 -23.60 -5.50
N SER A 123 -11.91 -23.75 -4.16
CA SER A 123 -12.67 -22.84 -3.29
C SER A 123 -12.04 -21.45 -3.25
N PHE A 124 -12.76 -20.48 -3.80
CA PHE A 124 -12.36 -19.07 -3.83
C PHE A 124 -12.00 -18.52 -2.45
N VAL A 125 -12.79 -18.86 -1.42
CA VAL A 125 -12.55 -18.40 -0.04
C VAL A 125 -11.18 -18.88 0.46
N ILE A 126 -10.84 -20.14 0.18
CA ILE A 126 -9.56 -20.71 0.58
C ILE A 126 -8.42 -20.02 -0.15
N HIS A 127 -8.53 -19.80 -1.47
CA HIS A 127 -7.52 -19.05 -2.23
C HIS A 127 -7.31 -17.63 -1.74
N VAL A 128 -8.37 -16.95 -1.31
CA VAL A 128 -8.28 -15.57 -0.81
C VAL A 128 -7.69 -15.52 0.58
N VAL A 129 -8.23 -16.28 1.54
CA VAL A 129 -7.77 -16.25 2.95
C VAL A 129 -6.31 -16.67 3.04
N LEU A 130 -5.99 -17.76 2.37
CA LEU A 130 -4.73 -18.45 2.50
C LEU A 130 -3.66 -17.73 1.64
N GLY A 131 -4.08 -17.13 0.51
CA GLY A 131 -3.26 -16.23 -0.30
C GLY A 131 -2.96 -14.90 0.40
N LEU A 132 -3.92 -14.34 1.14
CA LEU A 132 -3.70 -13.16 1.98
C LEU A 132 -2.75 -13.49 3.13
N GLY A 133 -2.94 -14.62 3.80
CA GLY A 133 -2.06 -15.07 4.88
C GLY A 133 -0.60 -15.19 4.44
N ILE A 134 -0.34 -15.86 3.32
CA ILE A 134 1.03 -16.05 2.83
C ILE A 134 1.67 -14.75 2.30
N SER A 135 0.85 -13.80 1.84
CA SER A 135 1.30 -12.48 1.39
C SER A 135 1.92 -11.64 2.50
N PHE A 136 1.54 -11.89 3.76
CA PHE A 136 2.14 -11.23 4.93
C PHE A 136 3.21 -12.12 5.57
N VAL A 137 2.88 -13.39 5.82
CA VAL A 137 3.78 -14.31 6.54
C VAL A 137 5.02 -14.66 5.70
N GLY A 138 4.85 -14.92 4.40
CA GLY A 138 5.93 -15.28 3.48
C GLY A 138 7.04 -14.23 3.43
N PRO A 139 6.74 -12.94 3.13
CA PRO A 139 7.75 -11.88 3.14
C PRO A 139 8.40 -11.64 4.50
N ILE A 140 7.69 -11.83 5.62
CA ILE A 140 8.27 -11.68 6.97
C ILE A 140 9.31 -12.78 7.24
N ILE A 141 8.97 -14.04 6.95
CA ILE A 141 9.90 -15.18 7.08
C ILE A 141 11.09 -14.99 6.15
N ALA A 142 10.83 -14.61 4.89
CA ALA A 142 11.86 -14.34 3.91
C ALA A 142 12.80 -13.23 4.40
N ALA A 143 12.28 -12.10 4.88
CA ALA A 143 13.09 -11.01 5.44
C ALA A 143 13.94 -11.46 6.63
N TRP A 144 13.43 -12.36 7.47
CA TRP A 144 14.18 -12.93 8.59
C TRP A 144 15.33 -13.85 8.14
N ILE A 145 15.08 -14.71 7.13
CA ILE A 145 16.11 -15.56 6.52
C ILE A 145 17.17 -14.72 5.79
N MET A 146 16.75 -13.68 5.08
CA MET A 146 17.63 -12.78 4.33
C MET A 146 18.53 -11.96 5.25
N LYS A 147 18.10 -11.61 6.46
CA LYS A 147 19.00 -11.03 7.48
C LYS A 147 20.16 -11.94 7.89
N LYS A 148 20.08 -13.25 7.66
CA LYS A 148 21.19 -14.20 7.89
C LYS A 148 22.08 -14.41 6.67
N THR A 149 21.68 -13.97 5.48
CA THR A 149 22.40 -14.21 4.21
C THR A 149 22.75 -12.88 3.52
N LYS A 150 24.03 -12.50 3.56
CA LYS A 150 24.53 -11.20 3.04
C LYS A 150 24.18 -10.89 1.58
N TRP A 151 24.01 -11.91 0.73
CA TRP A 151 23.80 -11.76 -0.72
C TRP A 151 22.35 -11.35 -1.09
N LEU A 152 21.35 -11.81 -0.35
CA LEU A 152 19.94 -11.49 -0.60
C LEU A 152 19.53 -10.15 0.04
N GLU A 153 20.23 -9.70 1.09
CA GLU A 153 20.00 -8.40 1.72
C GLU A 153 20.28 -7.23 0.76
N PHE A 154 21.20 -7.41 -0.21
CA PHE A 154 21.47 -6.43 -1.27
C PHE A 154 20.26 -6.22 -2.20
N PHE A 155 19.54 -7.28 -2.56
CA PHE A 155 18.41 -7.21 -3.48
C PHE A 155 17.20 -6.48 -2.88
N LEU A 156 17.03 -6.53 -1.56
CA LEU A 156 15.96 -5.84 -0.83
C LEU A 156 16.36 -4.47 -0.28
N TYR A 157 17.61 -4.31 0.15
CA TYR A 157 18.13 -3.09 0.77
C TYR A 157 19.48 -2.70 0.16
N PRO A 158 19.51 -2.23 -1.10
CA PRO A 158 20.75 -1.84 -1.77
C PRO A 158 21.46 -0.68 -1.02
N ASN A 159 20.70 0.21 -0.39
CA ASN A 159 21.22 1.34 0.39
C ASN A 159 22.04 0.96 1.65
N LYS A 160 22.00 -0.30 2.11
CA LYS A 160 22.87 -0.74 3.21
C LYS A 160 24.30 -1.05 2.76
N PHE A 161 24.47 -1.36 1.48
CA PHE A 161 25.77 -1.75 0.90
C PHE A 161 26.39 -0.62 0.10
N VAL A 162 25.57 0.29 -0.44
CA VAL A 162 26.02 1.53 -1.06
C VAL A 162 26.11 2.60 0.02
N LYS A 163 27.25 2.64 0.71
CA LYS A 163 27.63 3.75 1.58
C LYS A 163 28.17 4.86 0.66
N ILE A 164 27.41 5.93 0.46
CA ILE A 164 27.91 7.19 -0.14
C ILE A 164 28.48 8.03 0.99
#